data_AF-A0A9E5F5B7-F1
#
_entry.id   AF-A0A9E5F5B7-F1
#
_cell.length_a   1.000
_cell.length_b   1.000
_cell.length_c   1.000
_cell.angle_alpha   90.00
_cell.angle_beta   90.00
_cell.angle_gamma   90.00
#
_symmetry.space_group_name_H-M   'P 1'
#
loop_
_entity.id
_entity.type
_entity.pdbx_description
1 polymer ?
#
loop_
_entity_poly.entity_id
_entity_poly.type
_entity_poly.pdbx_seq_one_letter_code
_entity_poly.pdbx_strand_id
1 'polypeptide(L)'
;MHVIKRDGSREEVKIEKILHAVNRACRGIPNVEALDIAKRTISGLHDGSTTEELDNLSIATAVMLMAEEPNYSKVAARTLSESIRAATFE
;
A
#
# COMPACT_ATOMS: atom_id res chain seq x y z
N MET A 1 1.95 -10.61 13.89
CA MET A 1 3.08 -10.21 13.02
C MET A 1 3.35 -8.74 13.21
N HIS A 2 4.61 -8.32 13.08
CA HIS A 2 5.02 -6.92 13.22
C HIS A 2 5.63 -6.39 11.93
N VAL A 3 5.47 -5.09 11.71
CA VAL A 3 6.20 -4.33 10.70
C VAL A 3 7.27 -3.45 11.34
N ILE A 4 8.37 -3.26 10.62
CA ILE A 4 9.45 -2.35 11.00
C ILE A 4 9.26 -1.04 10.25
N LYS A 5 9.06 0.06 10.98
CA LYS A 5 8.95 1.39 10.38
C LYS A 5 10.30 1.89 9.89
N ARG A 6 10.28 2.96 9.08
CA ARG A 6 11.49 3.65 8.60
C ARG A 6 12.39 4.15 9.72
N ASP A 7 11.81 4.55 10.86
CA ASP A 7 12.53 4.95 12.08
C ASP A 7 13.11 3.76 12.89
N GLY A 8 12.90 2.52 12.43
CA GLY A 8 13.34 1.30 13.09
C GLY A 8 12.40 0.79 14.19
N SER A 9 11.33 1.51 14.52
CA SER A 9 10.34 1.08 15.50
C SER A 9 9.51 -0.11 14.98
N ARG A 10 9.09 -0.98 15.89
CA ARG A 10 8.22 -2.12 15.59
C ARG A 10 6.78 -1.79 15.93
N GLU A 11 5.88 -2.01 14.99
CA GLU A 11 4.44 -1.89 15.20
C GLU A 11 3.74 -3.19 14.83
N GLU A 12 2.73 -3.58 15.60
CA GLU A 12 1.84 -4.67 15.22
C GLU A 12 1.09 -4.33 13.93
N VAL A 13 0.99 -5.31 13.02
CA VAL A 13 0.25 -5.11 11.77
C VAL A 13 -1.24 -4.99 12.05
N LYS A 14 -1.79 -3.83 11.69
CA LYS A 14 -3.23 -3.55 11.76
C LYS A 14 -3.81 -3.55 10.35
N ILE A 15 -4.64 -4.54 10.05
CA ILE A 15 -5.30 -4.69 8.74
C ILE A 15 -6.09 -3.42 8.38
N GLU A 16 -6.78 -2.84 9.35
CA GLU A 16 -7.54 -1.59 9.17
C GLU A 16 -6.64 -0.44 8.69
N LYS A 17 -5.41 -0.31 9.22
CA LYS A 17 -4.48 0.74 8.78
C LYS A 17 -4.10 0.59 7.30
N ILE A 18 -3.85 -0.64 6.85
CA ILE A 18 -3.53 -0.94 5.46
C ILE A 18 -4.73 -0.60 4.57
N LEU A 19 -5.91 -1.09 4.94
CA LEU A 19 -7.13 -0.84 4.19
C LEU A 19 -7.46 0.66 4.11
N HIS A 20 -7.26 1.42 5.19
CA HIS A 20 -7.44 2.87 5.19
C HIS A 20 -6.41 3.58 4.31
N ALA A 21 -5.15 3.14 4.31
CA ALA A 21 -4.11 3.72 3.45
C ALA A 21 -4.45 3.55 1.96
N VAL A 22 -4.81 2.34 1.55
CA VAL A 22 -5.20 2.06 0.17
C VAL A 22 -6.49 2.79 -0.21
N ASN A 23 -7.49 2.86 0.70
CA ASN A 23 -8.72 3.60 0.44
C ASN A 23 -8.47 5.10 0.18
N ARG A 24 -7.51 5.71 0.88
CA ARG A 24 -7.13 7.10 0.60
C ARG A 24 -6.56 7.24 -0.81
N ALA A 25 -5.76 6.27 -1.27
CA ALA A 25 -5.24 6.27 -2.64
C ALA A 25 -6.34 6.10 -3.69
N CYS A 26 -7.33 5.23 -3.44
CA CYS A 26 -8.47 4.98 -4.34
C CYS A 26 -9.50 6.11 -4.40
N ARG A 27 -9.51 7.05 -3.44
CA ARG A 27 -10.56 8.05 -3.29
C ARG A 27 -10.84 8.84 -4.58
N GLY A 28 -12.09 8.80 -5.04
CA GLY A 28 -12.56 9.55 -6.22
C GLY A 28 -12.03 9.04 -7.56
N ILE A 29 -11.46 7.83 -7.58
CA ILE A 29 -11.12 7.12 -8.81
C ILE A 29 -12.26 6.12 -9.08
N PRO A 30 -12.90 6.16 -10.26
CA PRO A 30 -13.96 5.21 -10.59
C PRO A 30 -13.37 3.80 -10.85
N ASN A 31 -14.20 2.78 -10.63
CA ASN A 31 -13.92 1.37 -10.97
C ASN A 31 -12.69 0.75 -10.31
N VAL A 32 -12.20 1.29 -9.19
CA VAL A 32 -11.08 0.70 -8.43
C VAL A 32 -11.52 0.27 -7.05
N GLU A 33 -11.05 -0.89 -6.61
CA GLU A 33 -11.43 -1.49 -5.34
C GLU A 33 -10.21 -1.60 -4.42
N ALA A 34 -10.25 -0.88 -3.30
CA ALA A 34 -9.15 -0.87 -2.34
C ALA A 34 -8.92 -2.26 -1.70
N LEU A 35 -9.97 -3.07 -1.62
CA LEU A 35 -9.92 -4.39 -1.01
C LEU A 35 -9.04 -5.36 -1.82
N ASP A 36 -9.01 -5.25 -3.14
CA ASP A 36 -8.21 -6.13 -4.00
C ASP A 36 -6.72 -5.89 -3.83
N ILE A 37 -6.34 -4.62 -3.67
CA ILE A 37 -4.97 -4.24 -3.33
C ILE A 37 -4.63 -4.71 -1.92
N ALA A 38 -5.46 -4.37 -0.94
CA ALA A 38 -5.18 -4.67 0.47
C ALA A 38 -5.01 -6.17 0.74
N LYS A 39 -5.88 -7.03 0.19
CA LYS A 39 -5.77 -8.48 0.35
C LYS A 39 -4.44 -9.03 -0.16
N ARG A 40 -4.02 -8.62 -1.36
CA ARG A 40 -2.78 -9.08 -2.00
C ARG A 40 -1.54 -8.52 -1.28
N THR A 41 -1.58 -7.26 -0.82
CA THR A 41 -0.53 -6.69 0.03
C THR A 41 -0.36 -7.51 1.30
N ILE A 42 -1.44 -7.75 2.05
CA ILE A 42 -1.41 -8.46 3.34
C ILE A 42 -0.85 -9.87 3.15
N SER A 43 -1.27 -10.59 2.11
CA SER A 43 -0.78 -11.94 1.81
C SER A 43 0.72 -11.99 1.50
N GLY A 44 1.31 -10.89 1.03
CA GLY A 44 2.74 -10.78 0.74
C GLY A 44 3.62 -10.41 1.95
N LEU A 45 3.01 -10.01 3.08
CA LEU A 45 3.77 -9.61 4.27
C LEU A 45 4.21 -10.83 5.09
N HIS A 46 5.38 -10.70 5.73
CA HIS A 46 5.88 -11.66 6.72
C HIS A 46 6.22 -10.92 8.03
N ASP A 47 6.52 -11.66 9.09
CA ASP A 47 6.95 -11.04 10.35
C ASP A 47 8.28 -10.30 10.13
N GLY A 48 8.33 -9.05 10.57
CA GLY A 48 9.48 -8.17 10.38
C GLY A 48 9.54 -7.45 9.04
N SER A 49 8.53 -7.57 8.16
CA SER A 49 8.48 -6.76 6.93
C SER A 49 8.55 -5.27 7.26
N THR A 50 9.24 -4.50 6.43
CA THR A 50 9.34 -3.05 6.61
C THR A 50 8.10 -2.32 6.08
N THR A 51 7.85 -1.11 6.56
CA THR A 51 6.80 -0.26 5.98
C THR A 51 7.07 0.10 4.53
N GLU A 52 8.34 0.11 4.11
CA GLU A 52 8.72 0.30 2.72
C GLU A 52 8.36 -0.91 1.85
N GLU A 53 8.60 -2.13 2.33
CA GLU A 53 8.15 -3.35 1.66
C GLU A 53 6.62 -3.40 1.53
N LEU A 54 5.89 -2.96 2.55
CA LEU A 54 4.42 -2.85 2.52
C LEU A 54 3.94 -1.89 1.44
N ASP A 55 4.52 -0.70 1.36
CA ASP A 55 4.20 0.30 0.33
C ASP A 55 4.53 -0.26 -1.07
N ASN A 56 5.70 -0.86 -1.24
CA ASN A 56 6.14 -1.45 -2.50
C ASN A 56 5.22 -2.58 -2.97
N LEU A 57 4.78 -3.47 -2.07
CA LEU A 57 3.80 -4.51 -2.38
C LEU A 57 2.46 -3.92 -2.83
N SER A 58 2.01 -2.85 -2.18
CA SER A 58 0.76 -2.17 -2.54
C SER A 58 0.85 -1.51 -3.92
N ILE A 59 1.98 -0.85 -4.21
CA ILE A 59 2.24 -0.23 -5.51
C ILE A 59 2.31 -1.29 -6.61
N ALA A 60 3.09 -2.35 -6.41
CA ALA A 60 3.21 -3.44 -7.38
C ALA A 60 1.86 -4.12 -7.65
N THR A 61 1.06 -4.30 -6.61
CA THR A 61 -0.30 -4.84 -6.74
C THR A 61 -1.20 -3.93 -7.58
N ALA A 62 -1.20 -2.62 -7.32
CA ALA A 62 -1.96 -1.66 -8.12
C ALA A 62 -1.50 -1.68 -9.59
N VAL A 63 -0.18 -1.76 -9.83
CA VAL A 63 0.37 -1.89 -11.20
C VAL A 63 -0.11 -3.16 -11.89
N MET A 64 -0.14 -4.30 -11.20
CA MET A 64 -0.65 -5.55 -11.77
C MET A 64 -2.13 -5.45 -12.17
N LEU A 65 -2.94 -4.78 -11.36
CA LEU A 65 -4.37 -4.60 -11.63
C LEU A 65 -4.66 -3.65 -12.81
N MET A 66 -3.66 -2.88 -13.28
CA MET A 66 -3.81 -2.03 -14.47
C MET A 66 -4.13 -2.81 -15.75
N ALA A 67 -3.74 -4.08 -15.81
CA ALA A 67 -4.06 -4.94 -16.95
C ALA A 67 -5.56 -5.23 -17.06
N GLU A 68 -6.28 -5.22 -15.94
CA GLU A 68 -7.72 -5.46 -15.86
C GLU A 68 -8.50 -4.13 -15.91
N GLU A 69 -8.03 -3.12 -15.17
CA GLU A 69 -8.67 -1.80 -15.12
C GLU A 69 -7.59 -0.68 -15.11
N PRO A 70 -7.47 0.11 -16.19
CA PRO A 70 -6.43 1.14 -16.33
C PRO A 70 -6.44 2.21 -15.24
N ASN A 71 -7.57 2.47 -14.57
CA ASN A 71 -7.65 3.45 -13.49
C ASN A 71 -6.77 3.12 -12.28
N TYR A 72 -6.34 1.85 -12.11
CA TYR A 72 -5.37 1.48 -11.08
C TYR A 72 -4.00 2.17 -11.24
N SER A 73 -3.67 2.68 -12.44
CA SER A 73 -2.47 3.51 -12.67
C SER A 73 -2.45 4.76 -11.78
N LYS A 74 -3.61 5.40 -11.57
CA LYS A 74 -3.76 6.56 -10.70
C LYS A 74 -3.57 6.18 -9.23
N VAL A 75 -4.03 4.98 -8.85
CA VAL A 75 -3.86 4.45 -7.48
C VAL A 75 -2.38 4.15 -7.21
N ALA A 76 -1.69 3.52 -8.17
CA ALA A 76 -0.26 3.25 -8.08
C ALA A 76 0.55 4.54 -7.95
N ALA A 77 0.28 5.54 -8.80
CA ALA A 77 0.94 6.85 -8.74
C ALA A 77 0.72 7.57 -7.40
N ARG A 78 -0.51 7.54 -6.86
CA ARG A 78 -0.81 8.13 -5.54
C ARG A 78 -0.09 7.42 -4.41
N THR A 79 -0.13 6.09 -4.40
CA THR A 79 0.57 5.29 -3.37
C THR A 79 2.08 5.55 -3.41
N LEU A 80 2.67 5.64 -4.60
CA LEU A 80 4.08 6.00 -4.79
C LEU A 80 4.40 7.42 -4.30
N SER A 81 3.54 8.39 -4.59
CA SER A 81 3.74 9.76 -4.07
C SER A 81 3.72 9.81 -2.54
N GLU A 82 2.87 9.00 -1.91
CA GLU A 82 2.81 8.91 -0.44
C GLU A 82 4.06 8.24 0.14
N SER A 83 4.56 7.18 -0.49
CA SER A 83 5.78 6.48 -0.04
C SER A 83 7.03 7.37 -0.15
N ILE A 84 7.15 8.14 -1.24
CA ILE A 84 8.23 9.13 -1.41
C ILE A 84 8.13 10.23 -0.35
N ARG A 85 6.92 10.74 -0.08
CA ARG A 85 6.73 11.75 0.97
C ARG A 85 7.16 11.21 2.33
N ALA A 86 6.76 9.99 2.67
CA ALA A 86 7.14 9.34 3.91
C ALA A 86 8.67 9.17 4.03
N ALA A 87 9.36 8.81 2.94
CA ALA A 87 10.82 8.69 2.92
C ALA A 87 11.57 10.03 3.07
N THR A 88 10.91 11.16 2.78
CA THR A 88 11.54 12.49 2.79
C THR A 88 11.34 13.25 4.12
N PHE A 89 10.24 12.97 4.83
CA PHE A 89 9.78 13.79 5.97
C PHE A 89 9.66 13.04 7.30
N GLU A 90 10.18 11.81 7.41
CA GLU A 90 10.21 11.00 8.64
C GLU A 90 11.65 10.69 9.09
#